data_AF-A0A673GQ67-F1
#
_entry.id   AF-A0A673GQ67-F1
#
_cell.length_a   1.000
_cell.length_b   1.000
_cell.length_c   1.000
_cell.angle_alpha   90.00
_cell.angle_beta   90.00
_cell.angle_gamma   90.00
#
_symmetry.space_group_name_H-M   'P 1'
#
loop_
_entity.id
_entity.type
_entity.pdbx_description
1 polymer ?
#
loop_
_entity_poly.entity_id
_entity_poly.type
_entity_poly.pdbx_seq_one_letter_code
_entity_poly.pdbx_strand_id
1 'polypeptide(L)'
;MLGDPGTAKSQLLKFVERCSPIGVYTSGKGSSAAGLTASVLRDPNTRGFVMEGGAMVLADGGVVCIDEFDKMREDDRVAIHEAMEQQTISIAKAGITTTLNSRCSVLAAANSVFGRWDDTKGEDNIDFMPTILSRFDMIFIIKDHHDQQRDMTLARHVMNVHLSAQTQTEGVEGEIPLATLKKYVAYCRAKCGPRLSAAAAEKLKNRYVLMRSGAKEHERETDRRVSIPITVRQLEAVVRIAESLAKMKLQPIAGEEEVDEALRLFQVSTLDAALSGSLSGVEGFTTPADQEMISRIEKQLKRRFAIGSQVSEHSIIQDFTKQKYPEHAIHKVLHLMMRRGELQHRMQRKVLYRVK
;
A
#
# COMPACT_ATOMS: atom_id res chain seq x y z
N MET A 1 4.59 -3.51 -2.39
CA MET A 1 4.14 -4.40 -1.29
C MET A 1 5.29 -4.57 -0.32
N LEU A 2 5.10 -4.24 0.95
CA LEU A 2 6.05 -4.50 2.04
C LEU A 2 5.40 -5.47 3.02
N GLY A 3 6.18 -6.32 3.66
CA GLY A 3 5.60 -7.22 4.67
C GLY A 3 6.53 -8.33 5.11
N ASP A 4 6.01 -9.20 5.95
CA ASP A 4 6.76 -10.32 6.53
C ASP A 4 6.99 -11.44 5.50
N PRO A 5 8.07 -12.23 5.63
CA PRO A 5 8.24 -13.46 4.87
C PRO A 5 7.12 -14.46 5.21
N GLY A 6 6.63 -15.19 4.22
CA GLY A 6 5.53 -16.17 4.39
C GLY A 6 4.17 -15.70 3.89
N THR A 7 4.02 -14.41 3.56
CA THR A 7 2.78 -13.81 3.03
C THR A 7 2.53 -14.05 1.54
N ALA A 8 3.19 -15.05 0.94
CA ALA A 8 3.08 -15.44 -0.48
C ALA A 8 3.30 -14.30 -1.53
N LYS A 9 3.95 -13.18 -1.16
CA LYS A 9 4.20 -12.02 -2.03
C LYS A 9 4.85 -12.40 -3.37
N SER A 10 5.87 -13.25 -3.35
CA SER A 10 6.56 -13.72 -4.55
C SER A 10 5.66 -14.54 -5.48
N GLN A 11 4.72 -15.32 -4.91
CA GLN A 11 3.75 -16.07 -5.73
C GLN A 11 2.73 -15.13 -6.37
N LEU A 12 2.32 -14.08 -5.66
CA LEU A 12 1.46 -13.05 -6.22
C LEU A 12 2.14 -12.33 -7.39
N LEU A 13 3.42 -11.97 -7.27
CA LEU A 13 4.19 -11.40 -8.38
C LEU A 13 4.25 -12.32 -9.60
N LYS A 14 4.54 -13.61 -9.39
CA LYS A 14 4.56 -14.61 -10.47
C LYS A 14 3.18 -14.79 -11.11
N PHE A 15 2.12 -14.71 -10.32
CA PHE A 15 0.76 -14.76 -10.84
C PHE A 15 0.42 -13.53 -11.69
N VAL A 16 0.82 -12.33 -11.25
CA VAL A 16 0.63 -11.08 -12.02
C VAL A 16 1.41 -11.10 -13.32
N GLU A 17 2.66 -11.56 -13.32
CA GLU A 17 3.46 -11.76 -14.53
C GLU A 17 2.73 -12.70 -15.51
N ARG A 18 2.19 -13.81 -15.01
CA ARG A 18 1.37 -14.73 -15.81
C ARG A 18 0.03 -14.17 -16.25
N CYS A 19 -0.55 -13.17 -15.59
CA CYS A 19 -1.83 -12.58 -15.98
C CYS A 19 -1.68 -11.40 -16.95
N SER A 20 -0.55 -10.70 -16.90
CA SER A 20 -0.28 -9.57 -17.78
C SER A 20 -0.08 -10.04 -19.23
N PRO A 21 -0.55 -9.27 -20.25
CA PRO A 21 -0.20 -9.54 -21.64
C PRO A 21 1.31 -9.46 -21.91
N ILE A 22 1.98 -8.51 -21.25
CA ILE A 22 3.43 -8.32 -21.26
C ILE A 22 3.86 -8.20 -19.80
N GLY A 23 4.50 -9.24 -19.28
CA GLY A 23 4.94 -9.33 -17.90
C GLY A 23 6.39 -9.81 -17.86
N VAL A 24 7.23 -9.15 -17.07
CA VAL A 24 8.60 -9.59 -16.81
C VAL A 24 8.78 -9.71 -15.31
N TYR A 25 9.19 -10.88 -14.83
CA TYR A 25 9.55 -11.10 -13.44
C TYR A 25 11.05 -11.02 -13.26
N THR A 26 11.49 -10.27 -12.26
CA THR A 26 12.89 -10.20 -11.88
C THR A 26 13.06 -10.14 -10.36
N SER A 27 14.25 -10.52 -9.89
CA SER A 27 14.66 -10.38 -8.49
C SER A 27 15.69 -9.27 -8.37
N GLY A 28 15.59 -8.47 -7.33
CA GLY A 28 16.50 -7.35 -7.03
C GLY A 28 17.96 -7.77 -6.88
N LYS A 29 18.25 -9.03 -6.53
CA LYS A 29 19.62 -9.57 -6.53
C LYS A 29 20.09 -10.07 -7.90
N GLY A 30 19.16 -10.59 -8.71
CA GLY A 30 19.45 -11.19 -10.01
C GLY A 30 19.51 -10.17 -11.15
N SER A 31 19.09 -8.94 -10.90
CA SER A 31 19.06 -7.85 -11.86
C SER A 31 20.10 -6.79 -11.55
N SER A 32 21.16 -6.75 -12.35
CA SER A 32 22.07 -5.60 -12.38
C SER A 32 21.44 -4.45 -13.15
N ALA A 33 21.97 -3.24 -13.00
CA ALA A 33 21.53 -2.04 -13.72
C ALA A 33 21.50 -2.28 -15.23
N ALA A 34 22.50 -2.98 -15.77
CA ALA A 34 22.56 -3.36 -17.18
C ALA A 34 21.45 -4.35 -17.58
N GLY A 35 21.09 -5.29 -16.69
CA GLY A 35 19.98 -6.23 -16.91
C GLY A 35 18.59 -5.60 -16.77
N LEU A 36 18.45 -4.52 -15.99
CA LEU A 36 17.19 -3.76 -15.87
C LEU A 36 16.99 -2.79 -17.03
N THR A 37 18.06 -2.10 -17.44
CA THR A 37 18.00 -0.99 -18.41
C THR A 37 18.28 -1.46 -19.82
N ALA A 38 19.52 -1.35 -20.26
CA ALA A 38 20.04 -1.95 -21.47
C ALA A 38 21.55 -2.06 -21.35
N SER A 39 22.11 -3.03 -22.06
CA SER A 39 23.55 -3.25 -22.13
C SER A 39 24.04 -3.02 -23.56
N VAL A 40 25.26 -2.50 -23.68
CA VAL A 40 25.92 -2.38 -24.98
C VAL A 40 26.98 -3.48 -25.03
N LEU A 41 26.76 -4.44 -25.91
CA LEU A 41 27.63 -5.58 -26.13
C LEU A 41 28.40 -5.35 -27.43
N ARG A 42 29.66 -5.80 -27.47
CA ARG A 42 30.42 -5.82 -28.71
C ARG A 42 30.21 -7.18 -29.36
N ASP A 43 29.63 -7.19 -30.55
CA ASP A 43 29.46 -8.42 -31.32
C ASP A 43 30.84 -8.92 -31.78
N PRO A 44 31.25 -10.17 -31.42
CA PRO A 44 32.54 -10.71 -31.83
C PRO A 44 32.66 -10.88 -33.35
N ASN A 45 31.54 -11.06 -34.07
CA ASN A 45 31.56 -11.33 -35.51
C ASN A 45 31.70 -10.05 -36.33
N THR A 46 30.85 -9.05 -36.07
CA THR A 46 30.86 -7.77 -36.80
C THR A 46 31.82 -6.73 -36.21
N ARG A 47 32.35 -6.99 -35.00
CA ARG A 47 33.11 -6.02 -34.17
C ARG A 47 32.33 -4.73 -33.84
N GLY A 48 31.05 -4.64 -34.23
CA GLY A 48 30.15 -3.54 -33.95
C GLY A 48 29.61 -3.58 -32.53
N PHE A 49 29.11 -2.44 -32.07
CA PHE A 49 28.39 -2.36 -30.80
C PHE A 49 26.91 -2.60 -31.06
N VAL A 50 26.35 -3.61 -30.39
CA VAL A 50 24.93 -3.96 -30.41
C VAL A 50 24.34 -3.63 -29.04
N MET A 51 23.11 -3.15 -29.04
CA MET A 51 22.40 -2.79 -27.83
C MET A 51 21.38 -3.89 -27.50
N GLU A 52 21.47 -4.46 -26.31
CA GLU A 52 20.51 -5.43 -25.79
C GLU A 52 19.61 -4.75 -24.75
N GLY A 53 18.29 -4.81 -24.99
CA GLY A 53 17.28 -4.28 -24.07
C GLY A 53 17.21 -5.09 -22.78
N GLY A 54 17.23 -4.42 -21.64
CA GLY A 54 17.01 -5.02 -20.34
C GLY A 54 15.52 -5.23 -20.04
N ALA A 55 15.24 -5.76 -18.85
CA ALA A 55 13.92 -6.16 -18.41
C ALA A 55 12.85 -5.05 -18.52
N MET A 56 13.20 -3.79 -18.24
CA MET A 56 12.25 -2.67 -18.31
C MET A 56 11.93 -2.25 -19.75
N VAL A 57 12.91 -2.34 -20.65
CA VAL A 57 12.71 -2.04 -22.08
C VAL A 57 11.87 -3.14 -22.73
N LEU A 58 12.14 -4.41 -22.40
CA LEU A 58 11.35 -5.55 -22.88
C LEU A 58 9.90 -5.51 -22.39
N ALA A 59 9.65 -4.87 -21.25
CA ALA A 59 8.34 -4.70 -20.67
C ALA A 59 7.65 -3.37 -21.05
N ASP A 60 8.06 -2.69 -22.14
CA ASP A 60 7.37 -1.46 -22.59
C ASP A 60 5.88 -1.70 -22.83
N GLY A 61 5.03 -0.88 -22.21
CA GLY A 61 3.57 -1.07 -22.21
C GLY A 61 3.09 -2.26 -21.36
N GLY A 62 3.96 -2.93 -20.62
CA GLY A 62 3.64 -4.07 -19.76
C GLY A 62 3.76 -3.77 -18.27
N VAL A 63 4.02 -4.82 -17.50
CA VAL A 63 4.27 -4.77 -16.05
C VAL A 63 5.60 -5.46 -15.76
N VAL A 64 6.46 -4.82 -14.97
CA VAL A 64 7.68 -5.40 -14.42
C VAL A 64 7.42 -5.74 -12.96
N CYS A 65 7.58 -7.01 -12.61
CA CYS A 65 7.46 -7.48 -11.23
C CYS A 65 8.87 -7.65 -10.65
N ILE A 66 9.17 -6.91 -9.58
CA ILE A 66 10.47 -6.94 -8.90
C ILE A 66 10.29 -7.53 -7.50
N ASP A 67 10.93 -8.66 -7.25
CA ASP A 67 11.00 -9.29 -5.93
C ASP A 67 12.29 -8.90 -5.20
N GLU A 68 12.29 -8.97 -3.86
CA GLU A 68 13.43 -8.57 -3.03
C GLU A 68 13.97 -7.15 -3.36
N PHE A 69 13.07 -6.19 -3.55
CA PHE A 69 13.43 -4.82 -3.90
C PHE A 69 14.33 -4.15 -2.83
N ASP A 70 14.23 -4.59 -1.57
CA ASP A 70 15.11 -4.19 -0.47
C ASP A 70 16.58 -4.57 -0.71
N LYS A 71 16.85 -5.69 -1.39
CA LYS A 71 18.20 -6.24 -1.58
C LYS A 71 18.92 -5.73 -2.82
N MET A 72 18.31 -4.77 -3.53
CA MET A 72 18.92 -4.12 -4.69
C MET A 72 20.08 -3.20 -4.30
N ARG A 73 21.14 -3.15 -5.12
CA ARG A 73 22.27 -2.23 -4.96
C ARG A 73 21.85 -0.81 -5.33
N GLU A 74 22.55 0.18 -4.78
CA GLU A 74 22.25 1.60 -5.02
C GLU A 74 22.39 1.99 -6.50
N ASP A 75 23.40 1.49 -7.22
CA ASP A 75 23.57 1.74 -8.66
C ASP A 75 22.35 1.28 -9.49
N ASP A 76 21.79 0.13 -9.13
CA ASP A 76 20.61 -0.43 -9.78
C ASP A 76 19.34 0.37 -9.45
N ARG A 77 19.29 0.99 -8.25
CA ARG A 77 18.19 1.88 -7.85
C ARG A 77 18.18 3.18 -8.68
N VAL A 78 19.34 3.75 -9.00
CA VAL A 78 19.44 4.98 -9.83
C VAL A 78 18.84 4.77 -11.22
N ALA A 79 19.12 3.61 -11.83
CA ALA A 79 18.56 3.22 -13.12
C ALA A 79 17.01 3.13 -13.10
N ILE A 80 16.44 2.52 -12.06
CA ILE A 80 14.98 2.45 -11.90
C ILE A 80 14.38 3.84 -11.64
N HIS A 81 15.08 4.71 -10.91
CA HIS A 81 14.62 6.07 -10.66
C HIS A 81 14.41 6.88 -11.93
N GLU A 82 15.35 6.82 -12.87
CA GLU A 82 15.23 7.47 -14.18
C GLU A 82 14.03 6.90 -14.94
N ALA A 83 13.97 5.58 -15.04
CA ALA A 83 12.93 4.89 -15.80
C ALA A 83 11.51 5.12 -15.25
N MET A 84 11.34 5.15 -13.92
CA MET A 84 10.04 5.41 -13.28
C MET A 84 9.61 6.87 -13.33
N GLU A 85 10.56 7.81 -13.46
CA GLU A 85 10.25 9.24 -13.51
C GLU A 85 9.95 9.71 -14.93
N GLN A 86 10.85 9.38 -15.86
CA GLN A 86 10.79 9.89 -17.23
C GLN A 86 10.11 8.91 -18.20
N GLN A 87 9.90 7.65 -17.80
CA GLN A 87 9.42 6.57 -18.67
C GLN A 87 10.33 6.34 -19.89
N THR A 88 11.59 6.77 -19.77
CA THR A 88 12.64 6.63 -20.77
C THR A 88 13.95 6.31 -20.08
N ILE A 89 14.81 5.58 -20.77
CA ILE A 89 16.14 5.18 -20.31
C ILE A 89 17.15 5.75 -21.30
N SER A 90 17.99 6.66 -20.83
CA SER A 90 19.05 7.26 -21.64
C SER A 90 20.34 6.46 -21.51
N ILE A 91 20.94 6.08 -22.65
CA ILE A 91 22.20 5.35 -22.68
C ILE A 91 23.19 6.11 -23.54
N ALA A 92 24.29 6.49 -22.92
CA ALA A 92 25.45 7.13 -23.53
C ALA A 92 26.71 6.28 -23.27
N LYS A 93 26.88 5.19 -24.02
CA LYS A 93 28.01 4.26 -23.86
C LYS A 93 28.57 3.85 -25.21
N ALA A 94 29.90 3.66 -25.29
CA ALA A 94 30.61 3.18 -26.48
C ALA A 94 30.29 3.97 -27.77
N GLY A 95 30.08 5.28 -27.66
CA GLY A 95 29.74 6.15 -28.79
C GLY A 95 28.28 6.07 -29.27
N ILE A 96 27.43 5.29 -28.59
CA ILE A 96 25.99 5.23 -28.83
C ILE A 96 25.30 6.12 -27.80
N THR A 97 24.65 7.19 -28.26
CA THR A 97 23.76 8.04 -27.47
C THR A 97 22.33 7.83 -27.95
N THR A 98 21.59 6.95 -27.28
CA THR A 98 20.21 6.62 -27.62
C THR A 98 19.32 6.64 -26.39
N THR A 99 18.05 6.97 -26.59
CA THR A 99 17.02 6.92 -25.57
C THR A 99 16.05 5.79 -25.92
N LEU A 100 15.83 4.88 -24.98
CA LEU A 100 14.86 3.79 -25.10
C LEU A 100 13.63 4.12 -24.27
N ASN A 101 12.45 3.84 -24.80
CA ASN A 101 11.20 4.02 -24.07
C ASN A 101 10.99 2.85 -23.11
N SER A 102 10.50 3.14 -21.91
CA SER A 102 10.20 2.16 -20.87
C SER A 102 8.90 2.52 -20.16
N ARG A 103 7.78 2.55 -20.90
CA ARG A 103 6.44 2.84 -20.35
C ARG A 103 5.87 1.61 -19.66
N CYS A 104 6.61 1.07 -18.70
CA CYS A 104 6.24 -0.10 -17.93
C CYS A 104 5.71 0.33 -16.55
N SER A 105 4.71 -0.39 -16.04
CA SER A 105 4.32 -0.27 -14.63
C SER A 105 5.19 -1.17 -13.77
N VAL A 106 5.68 -0.67 -12.63
CA VAL A 106 6.54 -1.43 -11.72
C VAL A 106 5.73 -1.91 -10.53
N LEU A 107 5.74 -3.23 -10.29
CA LEU A 107 5.20 -3.86 -9.10
C LEU A 107 6.36 -4.42 -8.27
N ALA A 108 6.65 -3.81 -7.13
CA ALA A 108 7.74 -4.20 -6.25
C ALA A 108 7.24 -4.92 -4.99
N ALA A 109 7.89 -6.01 -4.62
CA ALA A 109 7.80 -6.63 -3.31
C ALA A 109 9.11 -6.42 -2.53
N ALA A 110 8.99 -6.00 -1.28
CA ALA A 110 10.10 -5.81 -0.36
C ALA A 110 9.79 -6.48 0.98
N ASN A 111 10.84 -6.78 1.74
CA ASN A 111 10.75 -7.24 3.12
C ASN A 111 11.13 -6.11 4.09
N SER A 112 10.63 -6.19 5.33
CA SER A 112 11.13 -5.35 6.44
C SER A 112 12.58 -5.71 6.75
N VAL A 113 13.40 -4.72 7.13
CA VAL A 113 14.82 -4.90 7.49
C VAL A 113 15.00 -5.91 8.62
N PHE A 114 14.06 -5.92 9.58
CA PHE A 114 14.08 -6.81 10.74
C PHE A 114 13.38 -8.16 10.49
N GLY A 115 12.96 -8.43 9.26
CA GLY A 115 12.19 -9.62 8.88
C GLY A 115 10.73 -9.58 9.33
N ARG A 116 10.43 -9.01 10.50
CA ARG A 116 9.08 -8.70 10.96
C ARG A 116 8.81 -7.20 10.96
N TRP A 117 7.58 -6.82 10.67
CA TRP A 117 7.12 -5.45 10.79
C TRP A 117 6.93 -5.07 12.27
N ASP A 118 7.67 -4.06 12.76
CA ASP A 118 7.56 -3.58 14.14
C ASP A 118 6.87 -2.21 14.18
N ASP A 119 5.61 -2.18 14.60
CA ASP A 119 4.82 -0.94 14.68
C ASP A 119 5.42 0.12 15.62
N THR A 120 6.30 -0.27 16.55
CA THR A 120 6.95 0.68 17.46
C THR A 120 8.09 1.46 16.80
N LYS A 121 8.69 0.91 15.75
CA LYS A 121 9.85 1.47 15.03
C LYS A 121 9.51 2.07 13.68
N GLY A 122 8.23 2.29 13.39
CA GLY A 122 7.68 3.05 12.27
C GLY A 122 8.57 3.27 11.05
N GLU A 123 9.40 4.32 11.10
CA GLU A 123 10.24 4.78 10.00
C GLU A 123 11.48 3.90 9.76
N ASP A 124 12.06 3.31 10.80
CA ASP A 124 13.24 2.44 10.70
C ASP A 124 12.92 1.06 10.09
N ASN A 125 11.63 0.74 9.91
CA ASN A 125 11.21 -0.50 9.26
C ASN A 125 11.49 -0.52 7.76
N ILE A 126 11.68 0.66 7.14
CA ILE A 126 11.83 0.82 5.70
C ILE A 126 13.19 1.48 5.38
N ASP A 127 14.11 0.70 4.83
CA ASP A 127 15.42 1.19 4.36
C ASP A 127 15.36 1.71 2.90
N PHE A 128 14.37 2.59 2.62
CA PHE A 128 14.24 3.24 1.33
C PHE A 128 14.32 4.75 1.48
N MET A 129 15.01 5.40 0.55
CA MET A 129 14.97 6.85 0.45
C MET A 129 13.51 7.31 0.21
N PRO A 130 13.04 8.38 0.88
CA PRO A 130 11.69 8.93 0.66
C PRO A 130 11.41 9.30 -0.80
N THR A 131 12.46 9.57 -1.57
CA THR A 131 12.40 9.82 -3.02
C THR A 131 11.89 8.61 -3.80
N ILE A 132 12.14 7.37 -3.37
CA ILE A 132 11.58 6.17 -4.02
C ILE A 132 10.12 5.98 -3.61
N LEU A 133 9.84 6.10 -2.32
CA LEU A 133 8.49 5.90 -1.77
C LEU A 133 7.48 6.87 -2.38
N SER A 134 7.87 8.13 -2.54
CA SER A 134 7.05 9.15 -3.21
C SER A 134 6.73 8.82 -4.67
N ARG A 135 7.49 7.93 -5.32
CA ARG A 135 7.29 7.53 -6.71
C ARG A 135 6.29 6.40 -6.91
N PHE A 136 6.03 5.63 -5.87
CA PHE A 136 5.00 4.61 -5.88
C PHE A 136 3.63 5.23 -5.61
N ASP A 137 2.65 4.82 -6.40
CA ASP A 137 1.26 5.28 -6.30
C ASP A 137 0.54 4.66 -5.08
N MET A 138 0.81 3.38 -4.76
CA MET A 138 0.22 2.67 -3.64
C MET A 138 1.26 1.83 -2.92
N ILE A 139 1.27 1.94 -1.59
CA ILE A 139 2.16 1.19 -0.71
C ILE A 139 1.32 0.32 0.20
N PHE A 140 1.30 -1.00 -0.03
CA PHE A 140 0.61 -1.94 0.83
C PHE A 140 1.57 -2.56 1.83
N ILE A 141 1.26 -2.43 3.12
CA ILE A 141 1.92 -3.16 4.21
C ILE A 141 1.10 -4.41 4.51
N ILE A 142 1.73 -5.56 4.42
CA ILE A 142 1.14 -6.86 4.70
C ILE A 142 1.78 -7.38 5.98
N LYS A 143 1.02 -7.34 7.08
CA LYS A 143 1.45 -7.83 8.38
C LYS A 143 0.89 -9.22 8.62
N ASP A 144 1.71 -10.11 9.15
CA ASP A 144 1.24 -11.42 9.60
C ASP A 144 0.73 -11.31 11.05
N HIS A 145 -0.59 -11.18 11.21
CA HIS A 145 -1.22 -11.18 12.52
C HIS A 145 -1.56 -12.60 12.94
N HIS A 146 -0.89 -13.07 13.99
CA HIS A 146 -1.12 -14.38 14.60
C HIS A 146 -2.56 -14.46 15.16
N ASP A 147 -3.43 -15.18 14.48
CA ASP A 147 -4.81 -15.45 14.91
C ASP A 147 -5.15 -16.91 14.66
N GLN A 148 -5.40 -17.66 15.73
CA GLN A 148 -5.66 -19.09 15.68
C GLN A 148 -6.83 -19.46 14.76
N GLN A 149 -7.86 -18.61 14.67
CA GLN A 149 -9.03 -18.89 13.82
C GLN A 149 -8.69 -18.75 12.33
N ARG A 150 -7.93 -17.70 11.98
CA ARG A 150 -7.46 -17.47 10.61
C ARG A 150 -6.45 -18.54 10.20
N ASP A 151 -5.51 -18.87 11.07
CA ASP A 151 -4.51 -19.89 10.83
C ASP A 151 -5.15 -21.26 10.59
N MET A 152 -6.15 -21.62 11.40
CA MET A 152 -6.92 -22.87 11.21
C MET A 152 -7.64 -22.89 9.85
N THR A 153 -8.23 -21.77 9.44
CA THR A 153 -8.96 -21.67 8.17
C THR A 153 -8.00 -21.75 6.98
N LEU A 154 -6.88 -21.03 7.05
CA LEU A 154 -5.81 -21.07 6.05
C LEU A 154 -5.20 -22.46 5.94
N ALA A 155 -4.86 -23.10 7.07
CA ALA A 155 -4.31 -24.44 7.09
C ALA A 155 -5.26 -25.46 6.47
N ARG A 156 -6.56 -25.42 6.83
CA ARG A 156 -7.58 -26.28 6.20
C ARG A 156 -7.67 -26.07 4.69
N HIS A 157 -7.68 -24.81 4.25
CA HIS A 157 -7.75 -24.50 2.82
C HIS A 157 -6.50 -24.99 2.07
N VAL A 158 -5.30 -24.73 2.59
CA VAL A 158 -4.03 -25.17 1.99
C VAL A 158 -3.94 -26.70 1.94
N MET A 159 -4.31 -27.39 3.03
CA MET A 159 -4.38 -28.86 3.03
C MET A 159 -5.37 -29.38 1.98
N ASN A 160 -6.55 -28.77 1.87
CA ASN A 160 -7.54 -29.17 0.87
C ASN A 160 -7.03 -28.94 -0.56
N VAL A 161 -6.31 -27.86 -0.84
CA VAL A 161 -5.70 -27.61 -2.15
C VAL A 161 -4.64 -28.66 -2.47
N HIS A 162 -3.79 -29.03 -1.51
CA HIS A 162 -2.77 -30.06 -1.72
C HIS A 162 -3.35 -31.48 -1.84
N LEU A 163 -4.40 -31.80 -1.08
CA LEU A 163 -5.09 -33.09 -1.14
C LEU A 163 -5.95 -33.22 -2.40
N SER A 164 -6.60 -32.13 -2.82
CA SER A 164 -7.47 -32.08 -4.00
C SER A 164 -6.74 -31.68 -5.28
N ALA A 165 -5.40 -31.69 -5.28
CA ALA A 165 -4.58 -31.36 -6.44
C ALA A 165 -4.86 -32.28 -7.66
N GLN A 166 -5.56 -33.40 -7.46
CA GLN A 166 -6.04 -34.30 -8.52
C GLN A 166 -7.53 -34.10 -8.90
N THR A 167 -8.31 -33.34 -8.12
CA THR A 167 -9.79 -33.30 -8.23
C THR A 167 -10.35 -31.91 -8.53
N GLN A 168 -9.54 -30.86 -8.61
CA GLN A 168 -10.01 -29.51 -8.94
C GLN A 168 -10.23 -29.34 -10.45
N THR A 169 -11.32 -29.93 -10.95
CA THR A 169 -11.91 -29.63 -12.28
C THR A 169 -13.26 -28.91 -12.18
N GLU A 170 -13.78 -28.68 -10.97
CA GLU A 170 -14.97 -27.88 -10.76
C GLU A 170 -14.55 -26.44 -10.43
N GLY A 171 -14.58 -25.58 -11.46
CA GLY A 171 -14.31 -24.16 -11.30
C GLY A 171 -15.26 -23.56 -10.28
N VAL A 172 -14.68 -22.89 -9.27
CA VAL A 172 -15.46 -22.08 -8.34
C VAL A 172 -16.21 -21.04 -9.15
N GLU A 173 -17.51 -20.88 -8.89
CA GLU A 173 -18.38 -19.97 -9.63
C GLU A 173 -17.79 -18.55 -9.62
N GLY A 174 -17.38 -18.05 -10.80
CA GLY A 174 -16.78 -16.73 -10.96
C GLY A 174 -15.27 -16.70 -11.24
N GLU A 175 -14.56 -17.83 -11.22
CA GLU A 175 -13.15 -17.87 -11.63
C GLU A 175 -13.00 -17.75 -13.15
N ILE A 176 -12.35 -16.68 -13.60
CA ILE A 176 -12.10 -16.42 -15.02
C ILE A 176 -10.82 -17.13 -15.45
N PRO A 177 -10.82 -17.90 -16.55
CA PRO A 177 -9.59 -18.49 -17.09
C PRO A 177 -8.53 -17.43 -17.39
N LEU A 178 -7.28 -17.71 -17.06
CA LEU A 178 -6.15 -16.79 -17.26
C LEU A 178 -6.03 -16.27 -18.70
N ALA A 179 -6.31 -17.13 -19.69
CA ALA A 179 -6.28 -16.75 -21.10
C ALA A 179 -7.38 -15.71 -21.44
N THR A 180 -8.57 -15.84 -20.85
CA THR A 180 -9.66 -14.89 -21.01
C THR A 180 -9.33 -13.57 -20.33
N LEU A 181 -8.77 -13.62 -19.12
CA LEU A 181 -8.33 -12.43 -18.39
C LEU A 181 -7.28 -11.63 -19.17
N LYS A 182 -6.27 -12.30 -19.75
CA LYS A 182 -5.27 -11.66 -20.62
C LYS A 182 -5.89 -10.90 -21.79
N LYS A 183 -6.78 -11.57 -22.52
CA LYS A 183 -7.48 -10.99 -23.68
C LYS A 183 -8.37 -9.82 -23.25
N TYR A 184 -9.05 -9.95 -22.12
CA TYR A 184 -9.89 -8.91 -21.56
C TYR A 184 -9.08 -7.66 -21.20
N VAL A 185 -7.96 -7.82 -20.48
CA VAL A 185 -7.06 -6.72 -20.13
C VAL A 185 -6.52 -6.04 -21.38
N ALA A 186 -6.07 -6.79 -22.39
CA ALA A 186 -5.59 -6.23 -23.65
C ALA A 186 -6.69 -5.44 -24.38
N TYR A 187 -7.92 -5.96 -24.40
CA TYR A 187 -9.07 -5.31 -25.03
C TYR A 187 -9.44 -3.99 -24.33
N CYS A 188 -9.60 -4.00 -23.00
CA CYS A 188 -9.89 -2.80 -22.22
C CYS A 188 -8.80 -1.75 -22.41
N ARG A 189 -7.52 -2.18 -22.45
CA ARG A 189 -6.36 -1.30 -22.68
C ARG A 189 -6.40 -0.59 -24.02
N ALA A 190 -6.76 -1.28 -25.09
CA ALA A 190 -6.79 -0.75 -26.44
C ALA A 190 -8.01 0.14 -26.73
N LYS A 191 -9.19 -0.20 -26.20
CA LYS A 191 -10.44 0.48 -26.57
C LYS A 191 -10.88 1.62 -25.65
N CYS A 192 -10.55 1.57 -24.37
CA CYS A 192 -11.07 2.53 -23.38
C CYS A 192 -9.96 3.44 -22.85
N GLY A 193 -10.15 4.75 -23.04
CA GLY A 193 -9.35 5.81 -22.44
C GLY A 193 -10.23 6.73 -21.59
N PRO A 194 -10.67 6.27 -20.40
CA PRO A 194 -11.61 7.04 -19.59
C PRO A 194 -11.03 8.39 -19.16
N ARG A 195 -11.94 9.31 -18.83
CA ARG A 195 -11.62 10.63 -18.27
C ARG A 195 -12.46 10.90 -17.04
N LEU A 196 -11.93 11.69 -16.12
CA LEU A 196 -12.63 12.08 -14.90
C LEU A 196 -13.82 13.00 -15.23
N SER A 197 -14.97 12.76 -14.60
CA SER A 197 -16.10 13.68 -14.64
C SER A 197 -15.81 14.95 -13.83
N ALA A 198 -16.44 16.08 -14.18
CA ALA A 198 -16.26 17.35 -13.47
C ALA A 198 -16.68 17.28 -12.00
N ALA A 199 -17.77 16.56 -11.69
CA ALA A 199 -18.22 16.34 -10.33
C ALA A 199 -17.19 15.54 -9.50
N ALA A 200 -16.65 14.46 -10.08
CA ALA A 200 -15.62 13.65 -9.45
C ALA A 200 -14.30 14.43 -9.25
N ALA A 201 -13.94 15.32 -10.18
CA ALA A 201 -12.77 16.20 -10.05
C ALA A 201 -12.89 17.16 -8.86
N GLU A 202 -14.05 17.80 -8.69
CA GLU A 202 -14.31 18.70 -7.56
C GLU A 202 -14.27 17.95 -6.22
N LYS A 203 -14.87 16.76 -6.16
CA LYS A 203 -14.83 15.90 -4.98
C LYS A 203 -13.41 15.48 -4.61
N LEU A 204 -12.62 15.06 -5.61
CA LEU A 204 -11.23 14.67 -5.42
C LEU A 204 -10.37 15.83 -4.92
N LYS A 205 -10.55 17.04 -5.48
CA LYS A 205 -9.88 18.26 -5.02
C LYS A 205 -10.16 18.53 -3.54
N ASN A 206 -11.43 18.49 -3.13
CA ASN A 206 -11.84 18.73 -1.75
C ASN A 206 -11.21 17.69 -0.79
N ARG A 207 -11.22 16.41 -1.18
CA ARG A 207 -10.61 15.33 -0.39
C ARG A 207 -9.09 15.44 -0.30
N TYR A 208 -8.42 15.83 -1.38
CA TYR A 208 -6.98 16.05 -1.40
C TYR A 208 -6.55 17.20 -0.47
N VAL A 209 -7.29 18.32 -0.48
CA VAL A 209 -7.02 19.45 0.43
C VAL A 209 -7.15 19.00 1.88
N LEU A 210 -8.19 18.22 2.21
CA LEU A 210 -8.45 17.71 3.55
C LEU A 210 -7.37 16.72 4.02
N MET A 211 -6.92 15.83 3.12
CA MET A 211 -5.79 14.92 3.41
C MET A 211 -4.49 15.71 3.69
N ARG A 212 -4.21 16.74 2.89
CA ARG A 212 -3.00 17.56 3.04
C ARG A 212 -3.03 18.45 4.27
N SER A 213 -4.18 18.99 4.66
CA SER A 213 -4.32 19.75 5.91
C SER A 213 -4.13 18.83 7.11
N GLY A 214 -4.75 17.65 7.13
CA GLY A 214 -4.62 16.68 8.21
C GLY A 214 -3.17 16.21 8.43
N ALA A 215 -2.43 15.96 7.34
CA ALA A 215 -1.01 15.60 7.45
C ALA A 215 -0.15 16.72 8.07
N LYS A 216 -0.39 17.98 7.69
CA LYS A 216 0.31 19.15 8.26
C LYS A 216 -0.02 19.38 9.74
N GLU A 217 -1.28 19.18 10.12
CA GLU A 217 -1.69 19.27 11.52
C GLU A 217 -1.01 18.18 12.34
N HIS A 218 -0.91 16.96 11.81
CA HIS A 218 -0.21 15.87 12.48
C HIS A 218 1.29 16.15 12.67
N GLU A 219 1.97 16.70 11.65
CA GLU A 219 3.37 17.13 11.77
C GLU A 219 3.57 18.19 12.85
N ARG A 220 2.63 19.14 12.98
CA ARG A 220 2.67 20.17 14.02
C ARG A 220 2.44 19.61 15.41
N GLU A 221 1.53 18.64 15.54
CA GLU A 221 1.20 18.05 16.84
C GLU A 221 2.26 17.08 17.36
N THR A 222 2.95 16.38 16.46
CA THR A 222 3.92 15.34 16.83
C THR A 222 5.36 15.81 16.74
N ASP A 223 5.61 17.00 16.18
CA ASP A 223 6.94 17.55 15.85
C ASP A 223 7.81 16.54 15.06
N ARG A 224 7.16 15.56 14.44
CA ARG A 224 7.75 14.54 13.59
C ARG A 224 7.21 14.71 12.19
N ARG A 225 8.11 14.68 11.22
CA ARG A 225 7.73 14.71 9.82
C ARG A 225 7.04 13.40 9.47
N VAL A 226 6.01 13.47 8.64
CA VAL A 226 5.38 12.26 8.11
C VAL A 226 6.34 11.66 7.08
N SER A 227 6.69 10.37 7.24
CA SER A 227 7.60 9.64 6.35
C SER A 227 7.26 9.76 4.85
N ILE A 228 5.96 9.90 4.52
CA ILE A 228 5.48 10.01 3.14
C ILE A 228 4.80 11.39 2.92
N PRO A 229 5.42 12.32 2.18
CA PRO A 229 4.81 13.61 1.90
C PRO A 229 3.64 13.47 0.92
N ILE A 230 2.52 14.15 1.22
CA ILE A 230 1.36 14.23 0.31
C ILE A 230 1.68 15.25 -0.79
N THR A 231 2.13 14.74 -1.94
CA THR A 231 2.50 15.53 -3.13
C THR A 231 1.39 15.53 -4.19
N VAL A 232 1.57 16.31 -5.26
CA VAL A 232 0.68 16.31 -6.43
C VAL A 232 0.69 14.95 -7.13
N ARG A 233 1.80 14.19 -7.02
CA ARG A 233 1.90 12.83 -7.58
C ARG A 233 0.88 11.88 -6.97
N GLN A 234 0.57 12.03 -5.68
CA GLN A 234 -0.45 11.21 -5.03
C GLN A 234 -1.86 11.55 -5.54
N LEU A 235 -2.12 12.82 -5.87
CA LEU A 235 -3.36 13.20 -6.53
C LEU A 235 -3.46 12.55 -7.92
N GLU A 236 -2.39 12.61 -8.70
CA GLU A 236 -2.32 11.98 -10.02
C GLU A 236 -2.50 10.45 -9.93
N ALA A 237 -1.89 9.79 -8.94
CA ALA A 237 -2.06 8.38 -8.66
C ALA A 237 -3.53 8.00 -8.43
N VAL A 238 -4.24 8.76 -7.60
CA VAL A 238 -5.67 8.51 -7.35
C VAL A 238 -6.50 8.70 -8.62
N VAL A 239 -6.18 9.68 -9.47
CA VAL A 239 -6.81 9.84 -10.79
C VAL A 239 -6.58 8.60 -11.65
N ARG A 240 -5.34 8.10 -11.75
CA ARG A 240 -5.01 6.89 -12.52
C ARG A 240 -5.77 5.66 -12.01
N ILE A 241 -5.94 5.52 -10.69
CA ILE A 241 -6.71 4.43 -10.08
C ILE A 241 -8.20 4.55 -10.47
N ALA A 242 -8.80 5.74 -10.35
CA ALA A 242 -10.20 5.96 -10.73
C ALA A 242 -10.43 5.69 -12.23
N GLU A 243 -9.51 6.14 -13.09
CA GLU A 243 -9.52 5.82 -14.51
C GLU A 243 -9.38 4.31 -14.76
N SER A 244 -8.52 3.61 -14.02
CA SER A 244 -8.39 2.15 -14.13
C SER A 244 -9.67 1.39 -13.75
N LEU A 245 -10.42 1.86 -12.75
CA LEU A 245 -11.69 1.29 -12.33
C LEU A 245 -12.78 1.48 -13.40
N ALA A 246 -12.89 2.70 -13.95
CA ALA A 246 -13.79 2.98 -15.07
C ALA A 246 -13.42 2.13 -16.31
N LYS A 247 -12.12 1.97 -16.56
CA LYS A 247 -11.59 1.15 -17.65
C LYS A 247 -11.93 -0.33 -17.50
N MET A 248 -11.94 -0.85 -16.27
CA MET A 248 -12.37 -2.22 -15.96
C MET A 248 -13.87 -2.42 -16.23
N LYS A 249 -14.69 -1.40 -15.98
CA LYS A 249 -16.13 -1.36 -16.30
C LYS A 249 -16.43 -1.02 -17.78
N LEU A 250 -15.42 -0.79 -18.61
CA LEU A 250 -15.54 -0.30 -20.00
C LEU A 250 -16.29 1.03 -20.14
N GLN A 251 -16.30 1.84 -19.08
CA GLN A 251 -16.94 3.15 -19.07
C GLN A 251 -15.98 4.23 -19.59
N PRO A 252 -16.45 5.19 -20.41
CA PRO A 252 -15.62 6.27 -20.94
C PRO A 252 -15.40 7.41 -19.93
N ILE A 253 -16.19 7.46 -18.86
CA ILE A 253 -16.15 8.53 -17.87
C ILE A 253 -16.04 7.88 -16.48
N ALA A 254 -15.08 8.34 -15.68
CA ALA A 254 -14.97 7.97 -14.27
C ALA A 254 -15.86 8.90 -13.43
N GLY A 255 -16.85 8.31 -12.77
CA GLY A 255 -17.80 8.99 -11.90
C GLY A 255 -17.27 9.19 -10.50
N GLU A 256 -18.17 9.60 -9.60
CA GLU A 256 -17.83 9.77 -8.19
C GLU A 256 -17.61 8.44 -7.47
N GLU A 257 -18.28 7.38 -7.88
CA GLU A 257 -18.16 6.04 -7.28
C GLU A 257 -16.75 5.46 -7.46
N GLU A 258 -16.18 5.60 -8.67
CA GLU A 258 -14.81 5.16 -8.94
C GLU A 258 -13.79 5.97 -8.13
N VAL A 259 -14.04 7.26 -7.91
CA VAL A 259 -13.17 8.11 -7.08
C VAL A 259 -13.27 7.74 -5.61
N ASP A 260 -14.47 7.46 -5.10
CA ASP A 260 -14.65 7.04 -3.71
C ASP A 260 -13.92 5.72 -3.43
N GLU A 261 -14.01 4.77 -4.36
CA GLU A 261 -13.30 3.50 -4.25
C GLU A 261 -11.78 3.66 -4.39
N ALA A 262 -11.32 4.52 -5.31
CA ALA A 262 -9.90 4.86 -5.44
C ALA A 262 -9.34 5.52 -4.16
N LEU A 263 -10.10 6.43 -3.55
CA LEU A 263 -9.75 7.05 -2.26
C LEU A 263 -9.73 6.04 -1.13
N ARG A 264 -10.67 5.10 -1.09
CA ARG A 264 -10.70 4.01 -0.11
C ARG A 264 -9.44 3.14 -0.21
N LEU A 265 -9.05 2.75 -1.42
CA LEU A 265 -7.82 1.98 -1.67
C LEU A 265 -6.56 2.78 -1.30
N PHE A 266 -6.53 4.07 -1.65
CA PHE A 266 -5.43 4.95 -1.30
C PHE A 266 -5.29 5.13 0.22
N GLN A 267 -6.41 5.22 0.94
CA GLN A 267 -6.42 5.30 2.39
C GLN A 267 -5.89 4.02 3.05
N VAL A 268 -6.32 2.85 2.60
CA VAL A 268 -5.86 1.57 3.15
C VAL A 268 -4.38 1.32 2.84
N SER A 269 -3.88 1.78 1.70
CA SER A 269 -2.46 1.64 1.35
C SER A 269 -1.59 2.68 2.05
N THR A 270 -1.71 3.95 1.65
CA THR A 270 -0.74 4.99 1.99
C THR A 270 -0.96 5.57 3.38
N LEU A 271 -2.21 5.74 3.81
CA LEU A 271 -2.49 6.32 5.13
C LEU A 271 -2.23 5.32 6.25
N ASP A 272 -2.62 4.05 6.08
CA ASP A 272 -2.28 3.02 7.07
C ASP A 272 -0.77 2.81 7.15
N ALA A 273 -0.05 2.90 6.03
CA ALA A 273 1.40 2.88 6.03
C ALA A 273 2.03 4.06 6.77
N ALA A 274 1.58 5.29 6.49
CA ALA A 274 2.07 6.50 7.14
C ALA A 274 1.72 6.56 8.64
N LEU A 275 0.56 6.02 9.03
CA LEU A 275 0.07 6.04 10.41
C LEU A 275 0.57 4.84 11.24
N SER A 276 0.92 3.71 10.61
CA SER A 276 1.43 2.54 11.33
C SER A 276 2.74 2.79 12.09
N GLY A 277 3.50 3.85 11.74
CA GLY A 277 4.68 4.28 12.48
C GLY A 277 4.41 5.25 13.64
N SER A 278 3.17 5.67 13.83
CA SER A 278 2.74 6.58 14.89
C SER A 278 1.37 6.14 15.37
N LEU A 279 1.30 5.38 16.46
CA LEU A 279 0.08 4.87 17.11
C LEU A 279 -0.88 5.97 17.63
N SER A 280 -0.88 7.18 17.06
CA SER A 280 -1.46 8.38 17.66
C SER A 280 -1.93 9.40 16.62
N GLY A 281 -2.80 9.03 15.66
CA GLY A 281 -3.28 10.01 14.66
C GLY A 281 -4.72 9.88 14.17
N VAL A 282 -5.54 9.01 14.76
CA VAL A 282 -6.88 8.72 14.20
C VAL A 282 -7.97 9.71 14.66
N GLU A 283 -7.67 11.01 14.69
CA GLU A 283 -8.69 12.04 14.96
C GLU A 283 -9.40 12.52 13.68
N GLY A 284 -8.88 12.24 12.47
CA GLY A 284 -9.45 12.78 11.23
C GLY A 284 -10.30 11.84 10.36
N PHE A 285 -10.12 10.52 10.44
CA PHE A 285 -10.54 9.62 9.34
C PHE A 285 -11.09 8.25 9.78
N THR A 286 -11.86 8.23 10.86
CA THR A 286 -12.77 7.12 11.13
C THR A 286 -13.97 7.18 10.17
N THR A 287 -14.47 6.01 9.73
CA THR A 287 -15.74 5.96 9.00
C THR A 287 -16.81 6.70 9.82
N PRO A 288 -17.86 7.29 9.22
CA PRO A 288 -18.91 7.96 10.00
C PRO A 288 -19.49 7.05 11.10
N ALA A 289 -19.53 5.72 10.86
CA ALA A 289 -19.92 4.72 11.84
C ALA A 289 -18.92 4.58 13.00
N ASP A 290 -17.62 4.60 12.72
CA ASP A 290 -16.57 4.54 13.76
C ASP A 290 -16.47 5.84 14.56
N GLN A 291 -16.68 7.00 13.94
CA GLN A 291 -16.80 8.29 14.66
C GLN A 291 -17.98 8.26 15.64
N GLU A 292 -19.12 7.71 15.21
CA GLU A 292 -20.29 7.58 16.06
C GLU A 292 -20.03 6.60 17.22
N MET A 293 -19.34 5.48 16.95
CA MET A 293 -18.95 4.52 17.97
C MET A 293 -18.01 5.13 19.01
N ILE A 294 -16.98 5.85 18.58
CA ILE A 294 -16.03 6.57 19.46
C ILE A 294 -16.78 7.62 20.28
N SER A 295 -17.66 8.42 19.67
CA SER A 295 -18.45 9.43 20.38
C SER A 295 -19.42 8.81 21.39
N ARG A 296 -20.01 7.64 21.09
CA ARG A 296 -20.86 6.89 22.03
C ARG A 296 -20.05 6.40 23.23
N ILE A 297 -18.88 5.79 22.99
CA ILE A 297 -18.00 5.32 24.06
C ILE A 297 -17.55 6.50 24.92
N GLU A 298 -17.14 7.62 24.32
CA GLU A 298 -16.75 8.84 25.04
C GLU A 298 -17.89 9.40 25.90
N LYS A 299 -19.11 9.49 25.36
CA LYS A 299 -20.29 9.93 26.13
C LYS A 299 -20.62 8.98 27.27
N GLN A 300 -20.50 7.67 27.06
CA GLN A 300 -20.74 6.68 28.12
C GLN A 300 -19.67 6.73 29.21
N LEU A 301 -18.39 6.90 28.84
CA LEU A 301 -17.31 7.13 29.78
C LEU A 301 -17.58 8.41 30.60
N LYS A 302 -17.94 9.50 29.92
CA LYS A 302 -18.20 10.79 30.57
C LYS A 302 -19.41 10.77 31.50
N ARG A 303 -20.43 9.94 31.22
CA ARG A 303 -21.61 9.75 32.09
C ARG A 303 -21.34 8.88 33.31
N ARG A 304 -20.52 7.83 33.18
CA ARG A 304 -20.23 6.91 34.29
C ARG A 304 -19.15 7.43 35.23
N PHE A 305 -18.22 8.23 34.72
CA PHE A 305 -17.12 8.76 35.51
C PHE A 305 -17.41 10.17 35.98
N ALA A 306 -17.72 10.36 37.25
CA ALA A 306 -17.76 11.71 37.82
C ALA A 306 -16.35 12.32 37.86
N ILE A 307 -16.26 13.64 37.73
CA ILE A 307 -15.00 14.39 37.89
C ILE A 307 -14.48 14.12 39.31
N GLY A 308 -13.22 13.69 39.43
CA GLY A 308 -12.59 13.32 40.70
C GLY A 308 -12.72 11.85 41.13
N SER A 309 -13.37 11.00 40.32
CA SER A 309 -13.43 9.55 40.57
C SER A 309 -12.19 8.82 40.05
N GLN A 310 -11.86 7.69 40.69
CA GLN A 310 -10.76 6.80 40.29
C GLN A 310 -11.28 5.40 40.04
N VAL A 311 -10.97 4.81 38.88
CA VAL A 311 -11.36 3.45 38.53
C VAL A 311 -10.19 2.74 37.85
N SER A 312 -10.11 1.43 38.02
CA SER A 312 -9.10 0.61 37.36
C SER A 312 -9.36 0.52 35.86
N GLU A 313 -8.29 0.55 35.08
CA GLU A 313 -8.37 0.42 33.61
C GLU A 313 -8.95 -0.95 33.21
N HIS A 314 -8.57 -2.01 33.91
CA HIS A 314 -9.11 -3.35 33.66
C HIS A 314 -10.62 -3.47 33.86
N SER A 315 -11.21 -2.80 34.85
CA SER A 315 -12.65 -2.84 35.06
C SER A 315 -13.40 -2.12 33.94
N ILE A 316 -12.83 -1.03 33.41
CA ILE A 316 -13.37 -0.32 32.26
C ILE A 316 -13.38 -1.25 31.05
N ILE A 317 -12.24 -1.86 30.73
CA ILE A 317 -12.12 -2.75 29.57
C ILE A 317 -13.15 -3.88 29.68
N GLN A 318 -13.20 -4.58 30.83
CA GLN A 318 -14.16 -5.69 31.03
C GLN A 318 -15.63 -5.27 30.88
N ASP A 319 -16.00 -4.08 31.36
CA ASP A 319 -17.39 -3.61 31.28
C ASP A 319 -17.79 -3.22 29.85
N PHE A 320 -16.88 -2.63 29.08
CA PHE A 320 -17.14 -2.28 27.69
C PHE A 320 -17.02 -3.49 26.75
N THR A 321 -16.16 -4.47 27.07
CA THR A 321 -16.11 -5.77 26.39
C THR A 321 -17.42 -6.56 26.59
N LYS A 322 -18.04 -6.51 27.78
CA LYS A 322 -19.39 -7.07 28.01
C LYS A 322 -20.47 -6.42 27.14
N GLN A 323 -20.29 -5.16 26.76
CA GLN A 323 -21.21 -4.42 25.89
C GLN A 323 -20.93 -4.63 24.39
N LYS A 324 -20.05 -5.58 24.03
CA LYS A 324 -19.62 -5.92 22.67
C LYS A 324 -18.86 -4.80 21.93
N TYR A 325 -18.27 -3.85 22.65
CA TYR A 325 -17.31 -2.94 22.02
C TYR A 325 -15.94 -3.62 21.89
N PRO A 326 -15.22 -3.39 20.79
CA PRO A 326 -13.92 -3.99 20.59
C PRO A 326 -12.86 -3.30 21.46
N GLU A 327 -11.95 -4.08 22.04
CA GLU A 327 -10.95 -3.62 23.02
C GLU A 327 -10.06 -2.49 22.48
N HIS A 328 -9.68 -2.56 21.20
CA HIS A 328 -8.88 -1.53 20.55
C HIS A 328 -9.56 -0.15 20.54
N ALA A 329 -10.89 -0.08 20.38
CA ALA A 329 -11.63 1.18 20.37
C ALA A 329 -11.69 1.81 21.77
N ILE A 330 -11.78 0.98 22.81
CA ILE A 330 -11.81 1.42 24.21
C ILE A 330 -10.45 2.00 24.60
N HIS A 331 -9.36 1.27 24.34
CA HIS A 331 -8.00 1.76 24.58
C HIS A 331 -7.73 3.08 23.86
N LYS A 332 -8.22 3.22 22.63
CA LYS A 332 -8.10 4.44 21.83
C LYS A 332 -8.83 5.64 22.44
N VAL A 333 -10.06 5.45 22.93
CA VAL A 333 -10.82 6.52 23.62
C VAL A 333 -10.15 6.92 24.93
N LEU A 334 -9.66 5.95 25.71
CA LEU A 334 -8.93 6.22 26.95
C LEU A 334 -7.66 7.04 26.70
N HIS A 335 -6.89 6.65 25.69
CA HIS A 335 -5.67 7.35 25.30
C HIS A 335 -5.96 8.78 24.79
N LEU A 336 -7.07 8.98 24.07
CA LEU A 336 -7.54 10.30 23.64
C LEU A 336 -7.90 11.20 24.82
N MET A 337 -8.69 10.69 25.77
CA MET A 337 -9.06 11.43 26.97
C MET A 337 -7.84 11.77 27.85
N MET A 338 -6.82 10.90 27.87
CA MET A 338 -5.56 11.21 28.53
C MET A 338 -4.76 12.32 27.82
N ARG A 339 -4.71 12.30 26.48
CA ARG A 339 -4.02 13.32 25.68
C ARG A 339 -4.68 14.70 25.84
N ARG A 340 -6.01 14.74 25.95
CA ARG A 340 -6.79 15.96 26.26
C ARG A 340 -6.65 16.42 27.72
N GLY A 341 -5.97 15.65 28.56
CA GLY A 341 -5.79 15.95 29.99
C GLY A 341 -7.06 15.74 30.83
N GLU A 342 -8.07 15.05 30.31
CA GLU A 342 -9.29 14.69 31.04
C GLU A 342 -9.04 13.51 32.00
N LEU A 343 -8.13 12.59 31.65
CA LEU A 343 -7.73 11.43 32.45
C LEU A 343 -6.23 11.45 32.79
N GLN A 344 -5.87 11.03 34.00
CA GLN A 344 -4.48 10.83 34.45
C GLN A 344 -4.29 9.44 35.05
N HIS A 345 -3.15 8.80 34.77
CA HIS A 345 -2.77 7.59 35.49
C HIS A 345 -2.27 7.91 36.90
N ARG A 346 -2.77 7.17 37.88
CA ARG A 346 -2.22 7.08 39.24
C ARG A 346 -1.92 5.63 39.59
N MET A 347 -1.09 5.42 40.62
CA MET A 347 -0.70 4.08 41.12
C MET A 347 -0.11 3.17 40.02
N GLN A 348 1.13 3.44 39.57
CA GLN A 348 1.85 2.58 38.61
C GLN A 348 1.02 2.18 37.37
N ARG A 349 0.33 3.15 36.74
CA ARG A 349 -0.55 2.96 35.56
C ARG A 349 -1.77 2.05 35.74
N LYS A 350 -2.09 1.57 36.94
CA LYS A 350 -3.24 0.66 37.15
C LYS A 350 -4.59 1.37 37.32
N VAL A 351 -4.58 2.65 37.69
CA VAL A 351 -5.79 3.41 38.00
C VAL A 351 -5.87 4.68 37.16
N LEU A 352 -7.05 4.93 36.58
CA LEU A 352 -7.36 6.14 35.83
C LEU A 352 -8.15 7.10 36.73
N TYR A 353 -7.66 8.33 36.83
CA TYR A 353 -8.25 9.41 37.59
C TYR A 353 -8.78 10.48 36.65
N ARG A 354 -10.06 10.85 36.79
CA ARG A 354 -10.67 11.87 35.95
C ARG A 354 -10.47 13.28 36.53
N VAL A 355 -9.73 14.11 35.81
CA VAL A 355 -9.34 15.47 36.23
C VAL A 355 -10.35 16.52 35.75
N LYS A 356 -10.97 16.32 34.56
CA LYS A 356 -11.92 17.27 33.94
C LYS A 356 -13.15 16.59 33.35
#